data_AF-A0A7J8B195-F1
#
_entry.id   AF-A0A7J8B195-F1
#
_cell.length_a   1.000
_cell.length_b   1.000
_cell.length_c   1.000
_cell.angle_alpha   90.00
_cell.angle_beta   90.00
_cell.angle_gamma   90.00
#
_symmetry.space_group_name_H-M   'P 1'
#
loop_
_entity.id
_entity.type
_entity.pdbx_description
1 polymer ?
#
loop_
_entity_poly.entity_id
_entity_poly.type
_entity_poly.pdbx_seq_one_letter_code
_entity_poly.pdbx_strand_id
1 'polypeptide(L)'
;MAVLWVYAENSNPTSLSSLSNSIANTMEHLSLLDNNISGNSTLITTVELEQFVNLRSLALDFCNFTAEIARVLSESNHVPLQRLSLLAHNVSVMHKSLDSMPNDENWKALSRRSPSLQVYIMAFDIKSEDILKILKPSREDSF
;
A
#
# COMPACT_ATOMS: atom_id res chain seq x y z
N MET A 1 -6.35 -17.55 12.44
CA MET A 1 -5.72 -16.27 12.05
C MET A 1 -4.66 -16.60 11.02
N ALA A 2 -4.89 -16.30 9.75
CA ALA A 2 -3.94 -16.59 8.67
C ALA A 2 -3.18 -15.31 8.34
N VAL A 3 -1.86 -15.32 8.52
CA VAL A 3 -0.97 -14.26 8.05
C VAL A 3 -0.23 -14.84 6.85
N LEU A 4 -0.57 -14.36 5.66
CA LEU A 4 0.15 -14.75 4.45
C LEU A 4 1.28 -13.75 4.24
N TRP A 5 2.52 -14.22 4.40
CA TRP A 5 3.71 -13.53 3.93
C TRP A 5 3.93 -13.95 2.47
N VAL A 6 3.72 -13.05 1.53
CA VAL A 6 4.04 -13.31 0.12
C VAL A 6 5.50 -12.95 -0.11
N TYR A 7 6.34 -13.98 -0.24
CA TYR A 7 7.75 -13.85 -0.61
C TYR A 7 7.89 -14.01 -2.13
N ALA A 8 8.31 -12.96 -2.82
CA ALA A 8 8.73 -13.06 -4.22
C ALA A 8 10.25 -13.21 -4.29
N GLU A 9 10.74 -14.45 -4.38
CA GLU A 9 12.11 -14.73 -4.82
C GLU A 9 12.15 -14.97 -6.33
N ASN A 10 13.28 -14.62 -6.94
CA ASN A 10 13.56 -14.53 -8.38
C ASN A 10 13.18 -15.79 -9.21
N SER A 11 11.90 -15.96 -9.55
CA SER A 11 11.36 -16.60 -10.76
C SER A 11 9.88 -16.91 -10.52
N ASN A 12 8.99 -16.24 -11.25
CA ASN A 12 7.52 -16.20 -11.07
C ASN A 12 7.03 -15.47 -9.80
N PRO A 13 6.58 -14.21 -9.90
CA PRO A 13 5.71 -13.66 -8.85
C PRO A 13 4.48 -14.56 -8.81
N THR A 14 4.24 -15.20 -7.67
CA THR A 14 2.96 -15.86 -7.43
C THR A 14 1.94 -14.73 -7.32
N SER A 15 1.39 -14.30 -8.46
CA SER A 15 0.38 -13.26 -8.52
C SER A 15 -0.75 -13.67 -7.58
N LEU A 16 -1.24 -12.68 -6.81
CA LEU A 16 -2.35 -12.88 -5.87
C LEU A 16 -3.61 -13.35 -6.60
N SER A 17 -3.67 -13.25 -7.93
CA SER A 17 -4.66 -13.91 -8.79
C SER A 17 -4.80 -15.43 -8.59
N SER A 18 -3.80 -16.10 -8.02
CA SER A 18 -3.85 -17.53 -7.67
C SER A 18 -4.53 -17.81 -6.32
N LEU A 19 -4.75 -16.80 -5.49
CA LEU A 19 -5.56 -16.95 -4.28
C LEU A 19 -7.02 -17.17 -4.68
N SER A 20 -7.67 -18.17 -4.10
CA SER A 20 -9.11 -18.34 -4.32
C SER A 20 -9.88 -17.17 -3.73
N ASN A 21 -10.98 -16.78 -4.38
CA ASN A 21 -11.86 -15.69 -3.93
C ASN A 21 -12.33 -15.87 -2.48
N SER A 22 -12.44 -17.12 -2.00
CA SER A 22 -12.83 -17.43 -0.61
C SER A 22 -11.73 -17.16 0.42
N ILE A 23 -10.47 -17.10 0.01
CA ILE A 23 -9.36 -16.73 0.90
C ILE A 23 -9.17 -15.21 0.85
N ALA A 24 -9.24 -14.62 -0.35
CA ALA A 24 -9.14 -13.17 -0.52
C ALA A 24 -10.24 -12.43 0.26
N ASN A 25 -11.49 -12.92 0.20
CA ASN A 25 -12.60 -12.29 0.89
C ASN A 25 -12.59 -12.47 2.42
N THR A 26 -11.81 -13.38 2.99
CA THR A 26 -11.71 -13.58 4.45
C THR A 26 -10.44 -12.98 5.05
N MET A 27 -9.53 -12.48 4.20
CA MET A 27 -8.24 -11.96 4.63
C MET A 27 -8.38 -10.56 5.23
N GLU A 28 -8.01 -10.44 6.51
CA GLU A 28 -8.04 -9.16 7.23
C GLU A 28 -6.67 -8.46 7.28
N HIS A 29 -5.59 -9.21 7.07
CA HIS A 29 -4.22 -8.73 7.17
C HIS A 29 -3.40 -9.19 5.97
N LEU A 30 -2.81 -8.23 5.25
CA LEU A 30 -1.94 -8.48 4.11
C LEU A 30 -0.61 -7.75 4.31
N SER A 31 0.50 -8.46 4.17
CA SER A 31 1.85 -7.90 4.19
C SER A 31 2.56 -8.27 2.90
N LEU A 32 3.04 -7.28 2.18
CA LEU A 32 3.77 -7.44 0.92
C LEU A 32 5.18 -6.89 1.09
N LEU A 33 6.15 -7.67 0.64
CA LEU A 33 7.56 -7.33 0.69
C LEU A 33 8.15 -7.43 -0.72
N ASP A 34 8.52 -6.29 -1.29
CA ASP A 34 9.14 -6.24 -2.61
C ASP A 34 10.66 -6.21 -2.52
N ASN A 35 11.27 -7.37 -2.70
CA ASN A 35 12.72 -7.51 -2.80
C ASN A 35 13.23 -7.26 -4.23
N ASN A 36 12.35 -6.98 -5.20
CA ASN A 36 12.75 -6.77 -6.59
C ASN A 36 13.27 -5.35 -6.80
N ILE A 37 14.59 -5.22 -6.77
CA ILE A 37 15.33 -3.98 -7.04
C ILE A 37 15.14 -3.48 -8.49
N SER A 38 14.69 -4.32 -9.42
CA SER A 38 14.63 -4.01 -10.86
C SER A 38 13.43 -3.18 -11.33
N GLY A 39 12.67 -2.55 -10.42
CA GLY A 39 11.78 -1.42 -10.72
C GLY A 39 10.45 -1.69 -11.42
N ASN A 40 10.30 -2.84 -12.10
CA ASN A 40 9.24 -2.98 -13.11
C ASN A 40 8.02 -3.84 -12.69
N SER A 41 7.99 -4.42 -11.49
CA SER A 41 6.88 -5.27 -11.05
C SER A 41 6.17 -4.71 -9.82
N THR A 42 4.90 -4.34 -9.96
CA THR A 42 4.01 -4.10 -8.81
C THR A 42 3.59 -5.46 -8.26
N LEU A 43 3.90 -5.75 -6.99
CA LEU A 43 3.54 -7.03 -6.36
C LEU A 43 2.04 -7.29 -6.25
N ILE A 44 1.23 -6.22 -6.23
CA ILE A 44 -0.23 -6.30 -6.18
C ILE A 44 -0.83 -5.29 -7.16
N THR A 45 -1.69 -5.79 -8.04
CA THR A 45 -2.51 -4.94 -8.90
C THR A 45 -3.75 -4.47 -8.15
N THR A 46 -4.36 -3.40 -8.62
CA THR A 46 -5.59 -2.85 -8.01
C THR A 46 -6.77 -3.81 -8.15
N VAL A 47 -6.84 -4.52 -9.27
CA VAL A 47 -7.83 -5.59 -9.53
C VAL A 47 -7.70 -6.73 -8.52
N GLU A 48 -6.48 -7.11 -8.14
CA GLU A 48 -6.28 -8.10 -7.07
C GLU A 48 -6.66 -7.51 -5.72
N LEU A 49 -6.33 -6.25 -5.45
CA LEU A 49 -6.66 -5.58 -4.19
C LEU A 49 -8.17 -5.48 -3.94
N GLU A 50 -8.97 -5.26 -4.99
CA GLU A 50 -10.44 -5.21 -4.95
C GLU A 50 -11.07 -6.50 -4.37
N GLN A 51 -10.39 -7.64 -4.47
CA GLN A 51 -10.88 -8.92 -3.96
C GLN A 51 -10.78 -9.02 -2.43
N PHE A 52 -9.91 -8.23 -1.80
CA PHE A 52 -9.68 -8.24 -0.36
C PHE A 52 -10.65 -7.30 0.37
N VAL A 53 -11.95 -7.58 0.23
CA VAL A 53 -13.03 -6.74 0.78
C VAL A 53 -13.03 -6.64 2.31
N ASN A 54 -12.46 -7.63 3.02
CA ASN A 54 -12.37 -7.63 4.48
C ASN A 54 -11.01 -7.17 5.02
N LEU A 55 -10.15 -6.60 4.17
CA LEU A 55 -8.82 -6.14 4.57
C LEU A 55 -8.88 -4.96 5.55
N ARG A 56 -8.32 -5.14 6.74
CA ARG A 56 -8.23 -4.12 7.80
C ARG A 56 -6.80 -3.63 8.02
N SER A 57 -5.81 -4.41 7.63
CA SER A 57 -4.41 -4.09 7.84
C SER A 57 -3.61 -4.37 6.58
N LEU A 58 -2.93 -3.36 6.07
CA LEU A 58 -2.04 -3.45 4.92
C LEU A 58 -0.63 -3.01 5.31
N ALA A 59 0.36 -3.85 5.03
CA ALA A 59 1.77 -3.52 5.12
C ALA A 59 2.42 -3.64 3.74
N LEU A 60 3.11 -2.58 3.34
CA LEU A 60 3.78 -2.44 2.05
C LEU A 60 5.24 -2.12 2.31
N ASP A 61 6.05 -3.17 2.34
CA ASP A 61 7.48 -3.07 2.55
C ASP A 61 8.20 -3.03 1.20
N PHE A 62 8.88 -1.92 0.93
CA PHE A 62 9.55 -1.62 -0.34
C PHE A 62 8.62 -1.62 -1.59
N CYS A 63 7.30 -1.63 -1.36
CA CYS A 63 6.27 -1.56 -2.40
C CYS A 63 5.83 -0.12 -2.67
N ASN A 64 5.28 0.14 -3.85
CA ASN A 64 4.64 1.42 -4.14
C ASN A 64 3.23 1.46 -3.56
N PHE A 65 2.99 2.43 -2.67
CA PHE A 65 1.64 2.85 -2.32
C PHE A 65 1.20 3.93 -3.31
N THR A 66 0.27 3.61 -4.21
CA THR A 66 -0.18 4.51 -5.27
C THR A 66 -1.53 5.17 -4.96
N ALA A 67 -1.85 6.24 -5.68
CA ALA A 67 -3.15 6.91 -5.63
C ALA A 67 -4.31 5.94 -5.92
N GLU A 68 -4.09 4.97 -6.81
CA GLU A 68 -5.08 3.98 -7.18
C GLU A 68 -5.30 2.94 -6.07
N ILE A 69 -4.24 2.49 -5.39
CA ILE A 69 -4.36 1.63 -4.20
C ILE A 69 -5.14 2.37 -3.11
N ALA A 70 -4.82 3.64 -2.85
CA ALA A 70 -5.55 4.46 -1.89
C ALA A 70 -7.03 4.63 -2.27
N ARG A 71 -7.32 4.77 -3.57
CA ARG A 71 -8.70 4.85 -4.09
C ARG A 71 -9.47 3.58 -3.78
N VAL A 72 -8.95 2.40 -4.14
CA VAL A 72 -9.59 1.10 -3.90
C VAL A 72 -9.88 0.90 -2.40
N LEU A 73 -8.89 1.16 -1.54
CA LEU A 73 -9.06 1.05 -0.07
C LEU A 73 -10.09 2.03 0.51
N SER A 74 -10.46 3.07 -0.23
CA SER A 74 -11.49 4.05 0.16
C SER A 74 -12.90 3.67 -0.31
N GLU A 75 -13.03 2.71 -1.23
CA GLU A 75 -14.30 2.34 -1.87
C GLU A 75 -15.27 1.62 -0.94
N SER A 76 -16.59 1.80 -1.16
CA SER A 76 -17.68 1.24 -0.34
C SER A 76 -17.60 -0.27 -0.12
N ASN A 77 -16.99 -0.99 -1.06
CA ASN A 77 -16.93 -2.44 -1.05
C ASN A 77 -15.94 -3.01 -0.02
N HIS A 78 -14.98 -2.21 0.46
CA HIS A 78 -14.00 -2.63 1.46
C HIS A 78 -14.44 -2.28 2.88
N VAL A 79 -14.11 -3.10 3.87
CA VAL A 79 -14.20 -2.69 5.27
C VAL A 79 -13.24 -1.52 5.53
N PRO A 80 -13.56 -0.59 6.44
CA PRO A 80 -12.66 0.50 6.79
C PRO A 80 -11.29 -0.03 7.26
N LEU A 81 -10.22 0.50 6.65
CA LEU A 81 -8.86 0.12 6.97
C LEU A 81 -8.49 0.65 8.36
N GLN A 82 -7.83 -0.15 9.17
CA GLN A 82 -7.41 0.22 10.53
C GLN A 82 -5.91 0.52 10.60
N ARG A 83 -5.11 -0.16 9.77
CA ARG A 83 -3.65 -0.02 9.78
C ARG A 83 -3.09 0.01 8.36
N LEU A 84 -2.24 1.00 8.12
CA LEU A 84 -1.38 1.08 6.94
C LEU A 84 0.07 1.22 7.42
N SER A 85 0.94 0.31 7.01
CA SER A 85 2.38 0.36 7.28
C SER A 85 3.14 0.48 5.97
N LEU A 86 3.98 1.50 5.84
CA LEU A 86 4.78 1.78 4.66
C LEU A 86 6.25 1.80 5.04
N LEU A 87 7.05 0.91 4.45
CA LEU A 87 8.51 0.96 4.56
C LEU A 87 9.08 1.37 3.20
N ALA A 88 9.61 2.60 3.14
CA ALA A 88 10.18 3.17 1.93
C ALA A 88 11.72 3.16 1.98
N HIS A 89 12.34 2.86 0.85
CA HIS A 89 13.79 2.84 0.67
C HIS A 89 14.20 3.46 -0.66
N ASN A 90 15.39 4.06 -0.70
CA ASN A 90 15.95 4.73 -1.88
C ASN A 90 15.85 3.90 -3.16
N VAL A 91 16.15 2.61 -3.06
CA VAL A 91 16.12 1.68 -4.19
C VAL A 91 14.70 1.51 -4.77
N SER A 92 13.67 1.56 -3.92
CA SER A 92 12.28 1.56 -4.39
C SER A 92 11.89 2.90 -5.02
N VAL A 93 12.45 4.01 -4.55
CA VAL A 93 12.13 5.36 -5.02
C VAL A 93 12.86 5.70 -6.33
N MET A 94 14.11 5.27 -6.49
CA MET A 94 14.95 5.54 -7.66
C MET A 94 14.46 4.83 -8.93
N HIS A 95 13.82 3.67 -8.76
CA HIS A 95 13.36 2.85 -9.88
C HIS A 95 11.85 2.93 -10.12
N LYS A 96 11.08 3.60 -9.25
CA LYS A 96 9.62 3.68 -9.36
C LYS A 96 9.16 5.14 -9.28
N SER A 97 8.31 5.58 -10.21
CA SER A 97 7.86 6.98 -10.27
C SER A 97 7.04 7.36 -9.04
N LEU A 98 7.47 8.44 -8.38
CA LEU A 98 6.77 9.10 -7.27
C LEU A 98 5.48 9.81 -7.74
N ASP A 99 5.29 10.01 -9.05
CA ASP A 99 4.09 10.64 -9.61
C ASP A 99 2.82 9.81 -9.36
N SER A 100 3.00 8.52 -9.09
CA SER A 100 1.92 7.60 -8.79
C SER A 100 1.45 7.64 -7.33
N MET A 101 2.12 8.39 -6.45
CA MET A 101 1.77 8.45 -5.03
C MET A 101 0.41 9.13 -4.76
N PRO A 102 -0.32 8.73 -3.70
CA PRO A 102 -1.59 9.35 -3.37
C PRO A 102 -1.41 10.82 -3.01
N ASN A 103 -2.25 11.65 -3.65
CA ASN A 103 -2.33 13.09 -3.36
C ASN A 103 -3.26 13.36 -2.17
N ASP A 104 -3.48 14.64 -1.87
CA ASP A 104 -4.27 15.06 -0.73
C ASP A 104 -5.72 14.59 -0.75
N GLU A 105 -6.35 14.57 -1.91
CA GLU A 105 -7.72 14.12 -2.05
C GLU A 105 -7.82 12.60 -1.86
N ASN A 106 -6.83 11.84 -2.32
CA ASN A 106 -6.76 10.39 -2.04
C ASN A 106 -6.65 10.13 -0.54
N TRP A 107 -5.75 10.83 0.16
CA TRP A 107 -5.59 10.69 1.61
C TRP A 107 -6.82 11.14 2.40
N LYS A 108 -7.49 12.23 1.97
CA LYS A 108 -8.75 12.70 2.57
C LYS A 108 -9.85 11.66 2.38
N ALA A 109 -10.00 11.10 1.19
CA ALA A 109 -10.99 10.04 0.92
C ALA A 109 -10.73 8.82 1.82
N LEU A 110 -9.48 8.37 1.91
CA LEU A 110 -9.09 7.25 2.74
C LEU A 110 -9.34 7.52 4.24
N SER A 111 -9.00 8.70 4.73
CA SER A 111 -9.20 9.09 6.13
C SER A 111 -10.67 9.26 6.48
N ARG A 112 -11.49 9.80 5.57
CA ARG A 112 -12.95 9.91 5.74
C ARG A 112 -13.59 8.53 5.83
N ARG A 113 -13.14 7.59 5.00
CA ARG A 113 -13.62 6.21 5.03
C ARG A 113 -13.15 5.46 6.28
N SER A 114 -11.92 5.73 6.70
CA SER A 114 -11.22 4.97 7.72
C SER A 114 -10.85 5.87 8.90
N PRO A 115 -11.82 6.31 9.73
CA PRO A 115 -11.59 7.30 10.78
C PRO A 115 -10.66 6.82 11.89
N SER A 116 -10.45 5.50 12.01
CA SER A 116 -9.52 4.88 12.96
C SER A 116 -8.20 4.44 12.31
N LEU A 117 -7.91 4.90 11.08
CA LEU A 117 -6.71 4.52 10.35
C LEU A 117 -5.46 5.02 11.07
N GLN A 118 -4.55 4.10 11.36
CA GLN A 118 -3.22 4.38 11.83
C GLN A 118 -2.23 4.17 10.69
N VAL A 119 -1.50 5.22 10.33
CA VAL A 119 -0.48 5.20 9.28
C VAL A 119 0.90 5.21 9.93
N TYR A 120 1.69 4.18 9.65
CA TYR A 120 3.07 4.04 10.10
C TYR A 120 3.98 4.15 8.88
N ILE A 121 4.89 5.13 8.88
CA ILE A 121 5.83 5.34 7.78
C ILE A 121 7.24 5.24 8.33
N MET A 122 8.04 4.41 7.68
CA MET A 122 9.45 4.26 7.97
C MET A 122 10.22 4.48 6.65
N ALA A 123 11.12 5.45 6.65
CA ALA A 123 11.88 5.85 5.48
C ALA A 123 13.37 5.80 5.81
N PHE A 124 14.15 5.05 5.02
CA PHE A 124 15.60 4.97 5.19
C PHE A 124 16.32 5.14 3.86
N ASP A 125 17.48 5.81 3.91
CA ASP A 125 18.32 6.15 2.75
C ASP A 125 17.62 7.02 1.68
N ILE A 126 16.49 7.65 2.00
CA ILE A 126 15.76 8.50 1.05
C ILE A 126 16.36 9.91 1.03
N LYS A 127 16.55 10.46 -0.17
CA LYS A 127 16.93 11.88 -0.33
C LYS A 127 15.91 12.79 0.32
N SER A 128 16.37 13.87 0.96
CA SER A 128 15.50 14.81 1.68
C SER A 128 14.38 15.41 0.82
N GLU A 129 14.63 15.62 -0.48
CA GLU A 129 13.64 16.12 -1.44
C GLU A 129 12.47 15.15 -1.72
N ASP A 130 12.74 13.85 -1.66
CA ASP A 130 11.72 12.82 -1.86
C ASP A 130 11.03 12.43 -0.55
N ILE A 131 11.68 12.66 0.59
CA ILE A 131 11.08 12.44 1.90
C ILE A 131 9.81 13.29 2.09
N LEU A 132 9.75 14.50 1.54
CA LEU A 132 8.58 15.40 1.61
C LEU A 132 7.39 14.91 0.75
N LYS A 133 7.66 14.13 -0.28
CA LYS A 133 6.61 13.51 -1.11
C LYS A 133 6.03 12.26 -0.42
N ILE A 134 6.82 11.60 0.41
CA ILE A 134 6.45 10.38 1.15
C ILE A 134 5.80 10.72 2.50
N LEU A 135 6.47 11.56 3.26
CA LEU A 135 5.98 12.14 4.51
C LEU A 135 5.09 13.31 4.12
N LYS A 136 3.81 13.03 3.95
CA LYS A 136 2.84 14.10 3.72
C LYS A 136 2.96 15.17 4.84
N PRO A 137 2.83 16.47 4.52
CA PRO A 137 2.73 17.52 5.52
C PRO A 137 1.49 17.28 6.39
N SER A 138 1.71 17.28 7.70
CA SER A 138 0.66 17.45 8.69
C SER A 138 -0.09 18.76 8.43
N ARG A 139 -1.41 18.69 8.27
CA ARG A 139 -2.41 19.76 8.48
C ARG A 139 -1.91 21.20 8.20
N GLU A 140 -2.05 21.66 6.97
CA GLU A 140 -2.41 23.07 6.72
C GLU A 140 -3.86 23.05 6.23
N ASP A 141 -4.66 24.03 6.66
CA ASP A 141 -6.12 24.18 6.54
C ASP A 141 -6.92 23.90 7.82
N SER A 142 -6.54 24.60 8.90
CA SER A 142 -7.50 25.02 9.92
C SER A 142 -7.18 26.44 10.38
N PHE A 143 -7.70 27.42 9.63
CA PHE A 143 -8.03 28.76 10.11
C PHE A 143 -9.46 29.08 9.67
#